data_AF-A0A965P8U6-F1
#
_entry.id   AF-A0A965P8U6-F1
#
_cell.length_a   1.000
_cell.length_b   1.000
_cell.length_c   1.000
_cell.angle_alpha   90.00
_cell.angle_beta   90.00
_cell.angle_gamma   90.00
#
_symmetry.space_group_name_H-M   'P 1'
#
loop_
_entity.id
_entity.type
_entity.pdbx_description
1 polymer ?
#
loop_
_entity_poly.entity_id
_entity_poly.type
_entity_poly.pdbx_seq_one_letter_code
_entity_poly.pdbx_strand_id
1 'polypeptide(L)' 'MSKQVGGSHYKNFKIEPIEFINKNNLLYAEGNVIKYVCRHKYKGKLVDIKKAIHYLEIIIKRDYEKKKHSK' A
#
# COMPACT_ATOMS: atom_id res chain seq x y z
N MET A 1 2.64 -17.72 0.96
CA MET A 1 3.87 -17.69 1.80
C MET A 1 3.45 -17.94 3.24
N SER A 2 4.03 -18.90 3.97
CA SER A 2 3.54 -19.27 5.32
C SER A 2 4.26 -18.55 6.48
N LYS A 3 5.37 -17.85 6.20
CA LYS A 3 6.22 -17.22 7.21
C LYS A 3 5.96 -15.70 7.26
N GLN A 4 5.28 -15.26 8.31
CA GLN A 4 5.24 -13.84 8.71
C GLN A 4 6.14 -13.65 9.95
N VAL A 5 7.05 -12.67 9.88
CA VAL A 5 7.92 -12.30 11.01
C VAL A 5 7.40 -10.99 11.62
N GLY A 6 7.15 -10.95 12.93
CA GLY A 6 6.72 -9.74 13.65
C GLY A 6 5.20 -9.48 13.70
N GLY A 7 4.37 -10.52 13.58
CA GLY A 7 2.91 -10.44 13.82
C GLY A 7 2.08 -11.51 13.09
N SER A 8 0.75 -11.33 13.11
CA SER A 8 -0.24 -12.17 12.40
C SER A 8 -1.24 -11.38 11.54
N HIS A 9 -0.97 -10.11 11.26
CA HIS A 9 -1.92 -9.13 10.71
C HIS A 9 -2.30 -9.36 9.23
N TYR A 10 -1.69 -10.34 8.56
CA TYR A 10 -2.09 -10.75 7.19
C TYR A 10 -2.58 -12.19 7.10
N LYS A 11 -2.51 -12.98 8.19
CA LYS A 11 -2.84 -14.41 8.17
C LYS A 11 -4.33 -14.72 7.95
N ASN A 12 -5.18 -13.72 8.19
CA ASN A 12 -6.63 -13.86 8.05
C ASN A 12 -7.14 -13.54 6.63
N PHE A 13 -6.27 -13.08 5.73
CA PHE A 13 -6.67 -12.78 4.37
C PHE A 13 -6.61 -14.04 3.50
N LYS A 14 -7.61 -14.22 2.64
CA LYS A 14 -7.64 -15.30 1.64
C LYS A 14 -6.46 -15.19 0.66
N ILE A 15 -6.03 -13.96 0.37
CA ILE A 15 -4.85 -13.64 -0.44
C ILE A 15 -4.04 -12.62 0.36
N GLU A 16 -2.78 -12.92 0.66
CA GLU A 16 -1.94 -11.95 1.36
C GLU A 16 -1.70 -10.71 0.48
N PRO A 17 -1.68 -9.48 1.04
CA PRO A 17 -1.48 -8.26 0.27
C PRO A 17 -0.26 -8.31 -0.67
N ILE A 18 0.86 -8.86 -0.19
CA ILE A 18 2.09 -8.98 -0.98
C ILE A 18 1.93 -9.91 -2.20
N GLU A 19 1.12 -10.96 -2.07
CA GLU A 19 0.86 -11.88 -3.17
C GLU A 19 0.01 -11.19 -4.24
N PHE A 20 -1.04 -10.47 -3.83
CA PHE A 20 -1.87 -9.68 -4.74
C PHE A 20 -1.04 -8.61 -5.49
N ILE A 21 -0.18 -7.89 -4.76
CA ILE A 21 0.68 -6.84 -5.31
C ILE A 21 1.63 -7.40 -6.37
N ASN A 22 2.33 -8.50 -6.06
CA ASN A 22 3.30 -9.10 -6.96
C ASN A 22 2.62 -9.73 -8.18
N LYS A 23 1.50 -10.44 -8.02
CA LYS A 23 0.78 -11.07 -9.14
C LYS A 23 0.24 -10.05 -10.14
N ASN A 24 -0.07 -8.83 -9.70
CA ASN A 24 -0.58 -7.76 -10.56
C ASN A 24 0.51 -6.76 -10.98
N ASN A 25 1.78 -6.99 -10.65
CA ASN A 25 2.90 -6.09 -10.96
C ASN A 25 2.65 -4.64 -10.55
N LEU A 26 2.02 -4.43 -9.38
CA LEU A 26 1.69 -3.09 -8.92
C LEU A 26 2.96 -2.33 -8.52
N LEU A 27 2.98 -1.04 -8.84
CA LEU A 27 4.07 -0.17 -8.44
C LEU A 27 4.11 0.02 -6.91
N TYR A 28 5.26 0.46 -6.42
CA TYR A 28 5.58 0.51 -5.00
C TYR A 28 4.57 1.33 -4.18
N ALA A 29 4.04 2.43 -4.74
CA ALA A 29 3.10 3.28 -4.02
C ALA A 29 1.75 2.59 -3.81
N GLU A 30 1.20 1.99 -4.85
CA GLU A 30 -0.02 1.20 -4.87
C GLU A 30 0.08 0.01 -3.93
N GLY A 31 1.23 -0.68 -3.94
CA GLY A 31 1.50 -1.77 -3.02
C GLY A 31 1.47 -1.33 -1.55
N ASN A 32 2.00 -0.14 -1.23
CA ASN A 32 1.91 0.38 0.13
C ASN A 32 0.50 0.82 0.51
N VAL A 33 -0.29 1.38 -0.42
CA VAL A 33 -1.71 1.68 -0.17
C VAL A 33 -2.44 0.42 0.24
N ILE A 34 -2.36 -0.66 -0.56
CA ILE A 34 -3.02 -1.94 -0.28
C ILE A 34 -2.56 -2.51 1.06
N LYS A 35 -1.24 -2.55 1.29
CA LYS A 35 -0.63 -3.03 2.53
C LYS A 35 -1.20 -2.32 3.76
N TYR A 36 -1.23 -0.99 3.77
CA TYR A 36 -1.68 -0.22 4.94
C TYR A 36 -3.19 -0.28 5.12
N VAL A 37 -3.97 -0.25 4.03
CA VAL A 37 -5.43 -0.40 4.08
C VAL A 37 -5.81 -1.79 4.59
N CYS A 38 -5.10 -2.86 4.24
CA CYS A 38 -5.36 -4.18 4.81
C CYS A 38 -4.90 -4.28 6.27
N ARG A 39 -3.79 -3.64 6.64
CA ARG A 39 -3.17 -3.79 7.97
C ARG A 39 -3.87 -3.01 9.08
N HIS A 40 -4.44 -1.83 8.79
CA HIS A 40 -4.83 -0.85 9.82
C HIS A 40 -5.72 -1.41 10.95
N LYS A 41 -6.64 -2.34 10.64
CA LYS A 41 -7.55 -2.94 11.63
C LYS A 41 -6.79 -3.75 12.69
N TYR A 42 -5.68 -4.37 12.28
CA TYR A 42 -4.89 -5.30 13.09
C TYR A 42 -3.65 -4.64 13.70
N LYS A 43 -3.07 -3.64 13.04
CA LYS A 43 -1.88 -2.92 13.48
C LYS A 43 -1.90 -1.49 12.95
N GLY A 44 -1.26 -0.54 13.66
CA GLY A 44 -1.08 0.83 13.19
C GLY A 44 -2.32 1.74 13.24
N LYS A 45 -3.55 1.19 13.15
CA LYS A 45 -4.82 1.94 13.29
C LYS A 45 -4.80 3.19 12.37
N LEU A 46 -5.13 4.36 12.91
CA LEU A 46 -5.15 5.62 12.17
C LEU A 46 -3.81 5.95 11.47
N VAL A 47 -2.67 5.56 12.05
CA VAL A 47 -1.35 5.84 11.47
C VAL A 47 -1.18 5.16 10.11
N ASP A 48 -1.71 3.94 9.95
CA ASP A 48 -1.64 3.24 8.67
C ASP A 48 -2.56 3.87 7.63
N ILE A 49 -3.72 4.39 8.02
CA ILE A 49 -4.58 5.15 7.10
C ILE A 49 -3.89 6.43 6.63
N LYS A 50 -3.24 7.17 7.53
CA LYS A 50 -2.44 8.35 7.16
C LYS A 50 -1.30 8.00 6.21
N LYS A 51 -0.64 6.85 6.42
CA LYS A 51 0.39 6.36 5.49
C LYS A 51 -0.21 5.99 4.13
N ALA A 52 -1.38 5.36 4.07
CA ALA A 52 -2.05 5.07 2.82
C ALA A 52 -2.37 6.36 2.03
N ILE A 53 -2.89 7.39 2.72
CA ILE A 53 -3.14 8.71 2.12
C ILE A 53 -1.85 9.31 1.53
N HIS A 54 -0.75 9.28 2.28
CA HIS A 54 0.54 9.77 1.78
C HIS A 54 0.98 9.06 0.49
N TYR A 55 0.79 7.74 0.39
CA TYR A 55 1.11 7.03 -0.85
C TYR A 55 0.14 7.34 -2.00
N LEU A 56 -1.13 7.66 -1.71
CA LEU A 56 -2.06 8.18 -2.71
C LEU A 56 -1.62 9.55 -3.24
N GLU A 57 -1.11 10.45 -2.39
CA GLU A 57 -0.53 11.73 -2.81
C GLU A 57 0.68 11.52 -3.73
N ILE A 58 1.52 10.53 -3.44
CA ILE A 58 2.65 10.16 -4.33
C ILE A 58 2.15 9.72 -5.71
N ILE A 59 1.08 8.92 -5.78
CA ILE A 59 0.48 8.48 -7.05
C ILE A 59 -0.05 9.68 -7.84
N ILE A 60 -0.76 10.60 -7.16
CA ILE A 60 -1.24 11.85 -7.77
C ILE A 60 -0.07 12.63 -8.39
N LYS A 61 1.00 12.85 -7.63
CA LYS A 61 2.19 13.56 -8.10
C LYS A 61 2.92 12.85 -9.24
N ARG A 62 3.00 11.52 -9.21
CA ARG A 62 3.72 10.73 -10.22
C ARG A 62 2.98 10.69 -11.56
N ASP A 63 1.67 10.48 -11.53
CA ASP A 63 0.91 10.11 -12.73
C ASP A 63 -0.03 11.21 -13.23
N TYR A 64 -0.46 12.12 -12.34
CA TYR A 64 -1.54 13.07 -12.63
C TYR A 64 -1.08 14.54 -12.56
N GLU A 65 -0.02 14.85 -11.80
CA GLU A 65 0.61 16.17 -11.86
C GLU A 65 1.45 16.29 -13.13
N LYS A 66 0.86 16.89 -14.17
CA LYS A 66 1.62 17.34 -15.34
C LYS A 66 2.68 18.33 -14.86
N LYS A 67 3.96 18.00 -15.02
CA LYS A 67 5.05 19.00 -14.92
C LYS A 67 4.67 20.15 -15.85
N LYS A 68 4.30 21.31 -15.27
CA LYS A 68 4.29 22.57 -16.00
C LYS A 68 5.73 22.84 -16.44
N HIS A 69 6.14 22.28 -17.56
CA HIS A 69 7.24 22.85 -18.32
C HIS A 69 6.70 24.15 -18.88
N SER A 70 6.87 25.23 -18.13
CA SER A 70 6.81 26.56 -18.68
C SER A 70 7.82 26.61 -19.83
N LYS A 71 7.29 26.79 -21.05
CA LYS A 71 8.04 27.41 -22.13
C LYS A 71 8.35 28.86 -21.75
#